data_AF-A0A435TLE3-F1
#
_entry.id   AF-A0A435TLE3-F1
#
_cell.length_a   1.000
_cell.length_b   1.000
_cell.length_c   1.000
_cell.angle_alpha   90.00
_cell.angle_beta   90.00
_cell.angle_gamma   90.00
#
_symmetry.space_group_name_H-M   'P 1'
#
loop_
_entity.id
_entity.type
_entity.pdbx_description
1 polymer ?
#
loop_
_entity_poly.entity_id
_entity_poly.type
_entity_poly.pdbx_seq_one_letter_code
_entity_poly.pdbx_strand_id
1 'polypeptide(L)'
;TSAAAVAGGVYGLQQQTNAQHGVIASLVPAIAGLQQSMGIVTEKVAKIEQTVTQTQKTVEAVKQSTDTVAKKTDEIASVQQQQTERTAEVQKTTDEVKKETETLVAGQAQQQAQTEKLQATTVQIAASIDIIAKGFAALAAQGGAIAEPKRPDEFYHNARVYELSGDMLNARRSYLAFAGFDVDAIDPYTRFATLLRVQDGKAGAREVFGALADKGKALSIKLVHIQQFDDAQRLDKLNAFISANPDFAPAYFLLAQEFSEDRLGAQTLADKRNEAKALTKFTSYEKDGGLLKYFVDQTQLADWLDRSRSRLAALGDVLDPARFVPSLTPMRSNQGWSMTTSLPEPATAISWRMGDSGPFTDTGFLAMNDQTTGKPMANPSFEMPDSTVAGIIAIKYLDIRGRETGPFDIRFDPETALQQGNKQILDQFWTSWIAFDASGNHGLVYFTQMLSYRCAIKQVHYSLNGAALDKEIKMPPCDKKDPYAIPYDYQPYFKVADSVKSMSVQVTYTDDTKSPVREYKRQ
;
A
#
# COMPACT_ATOMS: atom_id res chain seq x y z
N THR A 1 40.61 67.03 10.51
CA THR A 1 40.79 68.35 9.86
C THR A 1 40.11 69.42 10.69
N SER A 2 40.48 70.68 10.47
CA SER A 2 40.00 71.90 11.14
C SER A 2 38.47 72.08 11.14
N ALA A 3 37.83 72.98 11.91
CA ALA A 3 38.12 73.65 13.21
C ALA A 3 36.97 74.64 13.53
N ALA A 4 36.88 75.07 14.80
CA ALA A 4 36.20 76.30 15.26
C ALA A 4 34.64 76.34 15.16
N ALA A 5 33.92 77.25 15.82
CA ALA A 5 34.33 78.41 16.64
C ALA A 5 33.40 78.57 17.88
N VAL A 6 33.89 78.93 19.08
CA VAL A 6 34.02 80.31 19.65
C VAL A 6 32.67 80.98 19.99
N ALA A 7 32.47 81.70 21.12
CA ALA A 7 33.08 81.75 22.46
C ALA A 7 32.28 82.74 23.35
N GLY A 8 32.63 82.85 24.64
CA GLY A 8 32.25 83.96 25.53
C GLY A 8 31.00 83.70 26.40
N GLY A 9 30.90 84.19 27.64
CA GLY A 9 31.88 84.91 28.47
C GLY A 9 31.75 84.42 29.94
N VAL A 10 32.83 84.26 30.70
CA VAL A 10 33.63 85.33 31.36
C VAL A 10 32.86 86.01 32.51
N TYR A 11 33.41 86.17 33.73
CA TYR A 11 34.54 85.52 34.42
C TYR A 11 34.55 86.04 35.87
N GLY A 12 35.15 85.28 36.80
CA GLY A 12 35.61 85.81 38.09
C GLY A 12 34.50 86.12 39.11
N LEU A 13 34.85 86.56 40.32
CA LEU A 13 36.20 86.78 40.87
C LEU A 13 36.36 85.87 42.12
N GLN A 14 37.46 85.14 42.25
CA GLN A 14 38.68 85.56 42.96
C GLN A 14 38.40 85.94 44.45
N GLN A 15 39.12 85.41 45.45
CA GLN A 15 40.39 84.68 45.36
C GLN A 15 40.80 83.94 46.65
N GLN A 16 41.99 83.31 46.59
CA GLN A 16 43.11 83.39 47.55
C GLN A 16 42.86 84.08 48.92
N THR A 17 43.57 83.73 49.98
CA THR A 17 45.05 83.65 49.97
C THR A 17 45.64 82.79 51.08
N ASN A 18 46.88 82.34 50.86
CA ASN A 18 48.06 82.37 51.74
C ASN A 18 47.89 82.64 53.26
N ALA A 19 48.75 82.13 54.14
CA ALA A 19 49.81 81.12 54.08
C ALA A 19 50.43 81.01 55.51
N GLN A 20 51.51 80.23 55.66
CA GLN A 20 52.43 80.21 56.81
C GLN A 20 51.84 79.60 58.10
N HIS A 21 52.48 78.56 58.63
CA HIS A 21 53.44 78.61 59.75
C HIS A 21 52.89 79.26 61.03
N GLY A 22 52.92 78.54 62.17
CA GLY A 22 52.77 79.16 63.50
C GLY A 22 51.76 78.54 64.46
N VAL A 23 52.12 77.38 65.02
CA VAL A 23 52.24 77.18 66.49
C VAL A 23 51.39 78.08 67.42
N ILE A 24 50.40 77.48 68.10
CA ILE A 24 49.80 77.84 69.42
C ILE A 24 49.00 79.16 69.51
N ALA A 25 47.70 79.09 69.90
CA ALA A 25 46.87 80.26 70.24
C ALA A 25 45.70 79.96 71.23
N SER A 26 45.20 81.02 71.90
CA SER A 26 44.05 81.06 72.82
C SER A 26 43.28 82.41 72.67
N LEU A 27 42.04 82.58 73.16
CA LEU A 27 41.08 83.59 72.61
C LEU A 27 40.01 84.20 73.57
N VAL A 28 39.48 85.41 73.26
CA VAL A 28 38.37 86.16 73.95
C VAL A 28 37.57 87.14 73.02
N PRO A 29 36.32 87.60 73.32
CA PRO A 29 35.45 88.44 72.44
C PRO A 29 34.87 89.78 73.03
N ALA A 30 34.12 90.58 72.22
CA ALA A 30 33.36 91.81 72.60
C ALA A 30 32.13 92.11 71.65
N ILE A 31 31.21 93.05 71.99
CA ILE A 31 29.85 93.21 71.38
C ILE A 31 29.29 94.68 71.27
N ALA A 32 28.40 94.95 70.28
CA ALA A 32 27.47 96.09 70.10
C ALA A 32 26.32 95.69 69.11
N GLY A 33 25.20 96.40 68.80
CA GLY A 33 24.53 97.64 69.27
C GLY A 33 23.48 98.15 68.23
N LEU A 34 22.22 98.50 68.59
CA LEU A 34 21.11 98.84 67.63
C LEU A 34 19.91 99.59 68.29
N GLN A 35 18.99 100.25 67.51
CA GLN A 35 17.72 100.85 68.04
C GLN A 35 16.44 100.88 67.12
N GLN A 36 16.28 101.86 66.22
CA GLN A 36 15.00 102.47 65.77
C GLN A 36 14.10 101.63 64.82
N SER A 37 12.74 101.70 64.91
CA SER A 37 11.84 100.83 64.08
C SER A 37 10.31 101.07 63.94
N MET A 38 9.54 101.51 64.96
CA MET A 38 8.16 100.98 65.14
C MET A 38 7.01 101.42 64.20
N GLY A 39 6.94 102.67 63.72
CA GLY A 39 5.70 103.18 63.06
C GLY A 39 5.32 102.49 61.72
N ILE A 40 6.28 101.80 61.10
CA ILE A 40 6.15 101.14 59.79
C ILE A 40 5.53 99.73 59.92
N VAL A 41 5.30 99.23 61.14
CA VAL A 41 4.89 97.84 61.39
C VAL A 41 3.43 97.56 61.00
N THR A 42 2.48 98.41 61.38
CA THR A 42 1.05 98.05 61.38
C THR A 42 0.45 97.88 59.98
N GLU A 43 0.75 98.77 59.02
CA GLU A 43 0.26 98.63 57.64
C GLU A 43 0.88 97.41 56.93
N LYS A 44 2.11 97.05 57.30
CA LYS A 44 2.75 95.82 56.80
C LYS A 44 2.03 94.57 57.27
N VAL A 45 1.56 94.51 58.52
CA VAL A 45 0.86 93.33 59.07
C VAL A 45 -0.37 92.94 58.25
N ALA A 46 -1.25 93.89 57.92
CA ALA A 46 -2.47 93.57 57.15
C ALA A 46 -2.17 93.07 55.72
N LYS A 47 -1.18 93.67 55.04
CA LYS A 47 -0.69 93.16 53.74
C LYS A 47 -0.01 91.80 53.87
N ILE A 48 0.68 91.55 54.99
CA ILE A 48 1.30 90.26 55.30
C ILE A 48 0.23 89.16 55.46
N GLU A 49 -0.86 89.37 56.20
CA GLU A 49 -1.90 88.33 56.39
C GLU A 49 -2.55 87.88 55.08
N GLN A 50 -2.93 88.84 54.22
CA GLN A 50 -3.51 88.52 52.91
C GLN A 50 -2.48 87.86 51.98
N THR A 51 -1.21 88.29 52.04
CA THR A 51 -0.11 87.63 51.32
C THR A 51 0.11 86.21 51.83
N VAL A 52 0.19 85.99 53.14
CA VAL A 52 0.37 84.67 53.78
C VAL A 52 -0.74 83.70 53.38
N THR A 53 -1.99 84.15 53.34
CA THR A 53 -3.14 83.31 52.93
C THR A 53 -3.03 82.89 51.46
N GLN A 54 -2.63 83.82 50.58
CA GLN A 54 -2.41 83.52 49.16
C GLN A 54 -1.17 82.62 48.97
N THR A 55 -0.09 82.90 49.68
CA THR A 55 1.15 82.11 49.70
C THR A 55 0.90 80.70 50.21
N GLN A 56 0.08 80.48 51.23
CA GLN A 56 -0.29 79.14 51.69
C GLN A 56 -0.96 78.32 50.58
N LYS A 57 -1.98 78.88 49.90
CA LYS A 57 -2.62 78.20 48.76
C LYS A 57 -1.65 77.92 47.62
N THR A 58 -0.75 78.85 47.32
CA THR A 58 0.32 78.64 46.32
C THR A 58 1.30 77.56 46.77
N VAL A 59 1.68 77.50 48.05
CA VAL A 59 2.56 76.47 48.61
C VAL A 59 1.90 75.10 48.62
N GLU A 60 0.60 75.00 48.92
CA GLU A 60 -0.18 73.76 48.82
C GLU A 60 -0.19 73.23 47.37
N ALA A 61 -0.48 74.10 46.40
CA ALA A 61 -0.53 73.75 44.98
C ALA A 61 0.86 73.43 44.40
N VAL A 62 1.89 74.21 44.79
CA VAL A 62 3.29 73.92 44.46
C VAL A 62 3.69 72.57 45.04
N LYS A 63 3.38 72.28 46.32
CA LYS A 63 3.67 70.99 46.94
C LYS A 63 3.01 69.84 46.19
N GLN A 64 1.72 69.92 45.87
CA GLN A 64 1.06 68.90 45.06
C GLN A 64 1.70 68.73 43.67
N SER A 65 2.16 69.82 43.04
CA SER A 65 2.91 69.75 41.79
C SER A 65 4.30 69.12 41.97
N THR A 66 4.99 69.40 43.08
CA THR A 66 6.31 68.82 43.42
C THR A 66 6.19 67.34 43.72
N ASP A 67 5.19 66.92 44.51
CA ASP A 67 4.92 65.51 44.81
C ASP A 67 4.54 64.73 43.52
N THR A 68 3.85 65.38 42.58
CA THR A 68 3.52 64.80 41.26
C THR A 68 4.74 64.75 40.33
N VAL A 69 5.60 65.77 40.35
CA VAL A 69 6.86 65.80 39.60
C VAL A 69 7.82 64.74 40.14
N ALA A 70 7.97 64.62 41.46
CA ALA A 70 8.81 63.61 42.10
C ALA A 70 8.41 62.20 41.66
N LYS A 71 7.12 61.84 41.77
CA LYS A 71 6.61 60.55 41.27
C LYS A 71 6.91 60.34 39.78
N LYS A 72 6.75 61.36 38.95
CA LYS A 72 7.10 61.25 37.51
C LYS A 72 8.59 61.15 37.27
N THR A 73 9.43 61.76 38.10
CA THR A 73 10.89 61.60 38.05
C THR A 73 11.30 60.18 38.44
N ASP A 74 10.67 59.60 39.47
CA ASP A 74 10.89 58.20 39.87
C ASP A 74 10.40 57.22 38.79
N GLU A 75 9.21 57.45 38.21
CA GLU A 75 8.70 56.69 37.06
C GLU A 75 9.66 56.78 35.86
N ILE A 76 10.09 57.99 35.47
CA ILE A 76 11.05 58.20 34.38
C ILE A 76 12.39 57.52 34.66
N ALA A 77 12.92 57.60 35.88
CA ALA A 77 14.15 56.92 36.28
C ALA A 77 14.01 55.39 36.14
N SER A 78 12.89 54.82 36.59
CA SER A 78 12.62 53.39 36.46
C SER A 78 12.48 52.94 35.00
N VAL A 79 11.82 53.73 34.16
CA VAL A 79 11.67 53.47 32.71
C VAL A 79 13.01 53.60 31.99
N GLN A 80 13.83 54.58 32.36
CA GLN A 80 15.15 54.82 31.75
C GLN A 80 16.17 53.75 32.17
N GLN A 81 16.07 53.23 33.40
CA GLN A 81 16.85 52.07 33.83
C GLN A 81 16.41 50.80 33.08
N GLN A 82 15.10 50.52 32.97
CA GLN A 82 14.58 49.41 32.15
C GLN A 82 14.97 49.55 30.67
N GLN A 83 14.95 50.75 30.10
CA GLN A 83 15.45 50.98 28.73
C GLN A 83 16.94 50.66 28.62
N THR A 84 17.77 51.04 29.60
CA THR A 84 19.21 50.75 29.60
C THR A 84 19.48 49.24 29.66
N GLU A 85 18.80 48.53 30.56
CA GLU A 85 18.88 47.07 30.68
C GLU A 85 18.41 46.38 29.39
N ARG A 86 17.29 46.81 28.83
CA ARG A 86 16.73 46.28 27.57
C ARG A 86 17.59 46.61 26.35
N THR A 87 18.31 47.73 26.34
CA THR A 87 19.29 48.06 25.30
C THR A 87 20.55 47.19 25.43
N ALA A 88 21.01 46.89 26.64
CA ALA A 88 22.11 45.94 26.85
C ALA A 88 21.71 44.50 26.45
N GLU A 89 20.47 44.09 26.74
CA GLU A 89 19.90 42.81 26.31
C GLU A 89 19.80 42.74 24.77
N VAL A 90 19.22 43.75 24.12
CA VAL A 90 19.16 43.85 22.65
C VAL A 90 20.55 43.87 22.02
N GLN A 91 21.54 44.54 22.61
CA GLN A 91 22.92 44.53 22.12
C GLN A 91 23.52 43.12 22.22
N LYS A 92 23.34 42.43 23.36
CA LYS A 92 23.79 41.05 23.55
C LYS A 92 23.11 40.10 22.55
N THR A 93 21.80 40.21 22.35
CA THR A 93 21.08 39.45 21.31
C THR A 93 21.58 39.79 19.91
N THR A 94 21.94 41.05 19.63
CA THR A 94 22.50 41.46 18.34
C THR A 94 23.87 40.86 18.09
N ASP A 95 24.75 40.81 19.11
CA ASP A 95 26.07 40.19 19.01
C ASP A 95 25.98 38.65 18.94
N GLU A 96 25.01 38.04 19.62
CA GLU A 96 24.68 36.62 19.49
C GLU A 96 24.12 36.28 18.11
N VAL A 97 23.13 37.03 17.59
CA VAL A 97 22.59 36.89 16.23
C VAL A 97 23.66 37.17 15.16
N LYS A 98 24.57 38.12 15.38
CA LYS A 98 25.70 38.39 14.48
C LYS A 98 26.66 37.20 14.45
N LYS A 99 26.96 36.60 15.60
CA LYS A 99 27.78 35.39 15.70
C LYS A 99 27.10 34.18 15.06
N GLU A 100 25.79 34.01 15.26
CA GLU A 100 25.00 33.00 14.56
C GLU A 100 25.02 33.24 13.05
N THR A 101 24.86 34.50 12.60
CA THR A 101 24.94 34.89 11.18
C THR A 101 26.33 34.60 10.61
N GLU A 102 27.41 34.89 11.33
CA GLU A 102 28.78 34.53 10.92
C GLU A 102 28.96 33.00 10.84
N THR A 103 28.38 32.22 11.76
CA THR A 103 28.38 30.74 11.65
C THR A 103 27.44 30.20 10.57
N LEU A 104 26.36 30.92 10.22
CA LEU A 104 25.46 30.57 9.12
C LEU A 104 26.07 30.92 7.77
N VAL A 105 26.83 32.01 7.66
CA VAL A 105 27.61 32.35 6.45
C VAL A 105 28.81 31.42 6.31
N ALA A 106 29.52 31.08 7.40
CA ALA A 106 30.54 30.03 7.37
C ALA A 106 29.94 28.66 7.06
N GLY A 107 28.74 28.37 7.58
CA GLY A 107 27.96 27.16 7.31
C GLY A 107 27.42 27.11 5.88
N GLN A 108 27.04 28.24 5.29
CA GLN A 108 26.68 28.37 3.87
C GLN A 108 27.90 28.29 2.96
N ALA A 109 29.05 28.86 3.34
CA ALA A 109 30.29 28.71 2.60
C ALA A 109 30.81 27.26 2.68
N GLN A 110 30.68 26.59 3.82
CA GLN A 110 30.92 25.15 3.94
C GLN A 110 29.89 24.34 3.16
N GLN A 111 28.59 24.66 3.22
CA GLN A 111 27.56 24.00 2.42
C GLN A 111 27.69 24.29 0.94
N GLN A 112 28.24 25.42 0.50
CA GLN A 112 28.57 25.68 -0.90
C GLN A 112 29.83 24.93 -1.29
N ALA A 113 30.93 24.98 -0.54
CA ALA A 113 32.10 24.15 -0.82
C ALA A 113 31.81 22.63 -0.72
N GLN A 114 30.82 22.23 0.08
CA GLN A 114 30.35 20.86 0.22
C GLN A 114 29.26 20.51 -0.79
N THR A 115 28.49 21.46 -1.32
CA THR A 115 27.56 21.31 -2.46
C THR A 115 28.29 21.37 -3.78
N GLU A 116 29.40 22.10 -3.91
CA GLU A 116 30.33 22.09 -5.04
C GLU A 116 31.18 20.82 -4.99
N LYS A 117 31.61 20.35 -3.81
CA LYS A 117 32.17 18.99 -3.68
C LYS A 117 31.12 17.90 -3.89
N LEU A 118 29.87 18.07 -3.46
CA LEU A 118 28.80 17.12 -3.80
C LEU A 118 28.51 17.18 -5.30
N GLN A 119 28.44 18.35 -5.93
CA GLN A 119 28.20 18.48 -7.37
C GLN A 119 29.38 17.95 -8.17
N ALA A 120 30.63 18.18 -7.77
CA ALA A 120 31.80 17.57 -8.42
C ALA A 120 31.83 16.04 -8.21
N THR A 121 31.53 15.56 -7.00
CA THR A 121 31.46 14.11 -6.71
C THR A 121 30.24 13.46 -7.38
N THR A 122 29.14 14.19 -7.57
CA THR A 122 27.93 13.74 -8.28
C THR A 122 28.13 13.81 -9.79
N VAL A 123 28.86 14.79 -10.31
CA VAL A 123 29.25 14.84 -11.73
C VAL A 123 30.30 13.75 -12.06
N GLN A 124 31.05 13.26 -11.07
CA GLN A 124 32.04 12.18 -11.25
C GLN A 124 31.55 10.78 -10.85
N ILE A 125 30.53 10.64 -10.00
CA ILE A 125 29.94 9.33 -9.59
C ILE A 125 28.54 9.12 -10.20
N ALA A 126 27.83 10.18 -10.59
CA ALA A 126 26.58 10.12 -11.33
C ALA A 126 26.71 10.82 -12.70
N ALA A 127 27.45 10.15 -13.60
CA ALA A 127 26.92 10.04 -14.95
C ALA A 127 25.52 9.40 -14.80
N SER A 128 24.46 10.16 -15.05
CA SER A 128 23.10 9.63 -14.95
C SER A 128 22.98 8.41 -15.85
N ILE A 129 22.17 7.41 -15.46
CA ILE A 129 22.02 6.21 -16.28
C ILE A 129 21.44 6.55 -17.68
N ASP A 130 20.77 7.70 -17.81
CA ASP A 130 20.46 8.38 -19.09
C ASP A 130 21.71 8.81 -19.91
N ILE A 131 22.72 9.44 -19.31
CA ILE A 131 24.00 9.76 -19.97
C ILE A 131 24.73 8.47 -20.38
N ILE A 132 24.73 7.45 -19.52
CA ILE A 132 25.36 6.15 -19.81
C ILE A 132 24.62 5.44 -20.95
N ALA A 133 23.29 5.43 -20.96
CA ALA A 133 22.45 4.89 -22.03
C ALA A 133 22.67 5.62 -23.36
N LYS A 134 22.71 6.97 -23.36
CA LYS A 134 22.98 7.78 -24.55
C LYS A 134 24.38 7.56 -25.11
N GLY A 135 25.38 7.46 -24.24
CA GLY A 135 26.76 7.12 -24.62
C GLY A 135 26.85 5.73 -25.24
N PHE A 136 26.31 4.72 -24.55
CA PHE A 136 26.25 3.34 -25.04
C PHE A 136 25.54 3.23 -26.40
N ALA A 137 24.40 3.90 -26.58
CA ALA A 137 23.68 3.93 -27.86
C ALA A 137 24.47 4.60 -28.99
N ALA A 138 25.22 5.67 -28.70
CA ALA A 138 26.09 6.33 -29.68
C ALA A 138 27.31 5.46 -30.07
N LEU A 139 27.89 4.74 -29.12
CA LEU A 139 29.01 3.82 -29.34
C LEU A 139 28.58 2.57 -30.12
N ALA A 140 27.38 2.02 -29.82
CA ALA A 140 26.79 0.91 -30.55
C ALA A 140 26.60 1.21 -32.05
N ALA A 141 26.36 2.49 -32.41
CA ALA A 141 26.26 2.93 -33.79
C ALA A 141 27.62 3.10 -34.51
N GLN A 142 28.74 3.20 -33.80
CA GLN A 142 30.08 3.24 -34.38
C GLN A 142 30.64 1.83 -34.63
N GLY A 143 30.35 0.90 -33.70
CA GLY A 143 30.81 -0.49 -33.77
C GLY A 143 32.29 -0.68 -33.44
N GLY A 144 32.69 -1.94 -33.23
CA GLY A 144 34.04 -2.30 -32.78
C GLY A 144 34.31 -1.95 -31.31
N ALA A 145 35.44 -2.45 -30.78
CA ALA A 145 35.85 -2.22 -29.39
C ALA A 145 36.78 -1.01 -29.28
N ILE A 146 36.57 -0.21 -28.23
CA ILE A 146 37.36 0.98 -27.88
C ILE A 146 38.69 0.53 -27.26
N ALA A 147 39.81 1.06 -27.73
CA ALA A 147 41.14 0.63 -27.27
C ALA A 147 41.47 1.07 -25.82
N GLU A 148 41.03 2.26 -25.40
CA GLU A 148 41.25 2.81 -24.06
C GLU A 148 39.93 3.26 -23.39
N PRO A 149 39.04 2.34 -23.00
CA PRO A 149 37.82 2.68 -22.28
C PRO A 149 38.15 3.28 -20.90
N LYS A 150 37.45 4.35 -20.54
CA LYS A 150 37.62 5.15 -19.32
C LYS A 150 36.28 5.45 -18.63
N ARG A 151 35.16 5.41 -19.35
CA ARG A 151 33.79 5.63 -18.85
C ARG A 151 33.00 4.31 -18.71
N PRO A 152 31.99 4.23 -17.82
CA PRO A 152 31.17 3.02 -17.68
C PRO A 152 30.47 2.61 -18.98
N ASP A 153 29.93 3.54 -19.78
CA ASP A 153 29.30 3.23 -21.06
C ASP A 153 30.27 2.64 -22.10
N GLU A 154 31.54 3.09 -22.09
CA GLU A 154 32.61 2.54 -22.94
C GLU A 154 32.99 1.11 -22.51
N PHE A 155 33.05 0.86 -21.20
CA PHE A 155 33.29 -0.49 -20.67
C PHE A 155 32.13 -1.45 -20.97
N TYR A 156 30.88 -1.01 -20.86
CA TYR A 156 29.73 -1.85 -21.20
C TYR A 156 29.61 -2.09 -22.71
N HIS A 157 29.84 -1.07 -23.54
CA HIS A 157 29.94 -1.21 -25.00
C HIS A 157 30.99 -2.25 -25.38
N ASN A 158 32.22 -2.14 -24.85
CA ASN A 158 33.27 -3.13 -25.08
C ASN A 158 32.87 -4.52 -24.61
N ALA A 159 32.25 -4.65 -23.43
CA ALA A 159 31.78 -5.94 -22.92
C ALA A 159 30.78 -6.60 -23.88
N ARG A 160 29.83 -5.84 -24.43
CA ARG A 160 28.84 -6.30 -25.42
C ARG A 160 29.48 -6.66 -26.76
N VAL A 161 30.45 -5.87 -27.24
CA VAL A 161 31.18 -6.18 -28.48
C VAL A 161 31.99 -7.47 -28.36
N TYR A 162 32.72 -7.66 -27.26
CA TYR A 162 33.49 -8.87 -27.00
C TYR A 162 32.59 -10.11 -26.78
N GLU A 163 31.45 -9.94 -26.11
CA GLU A 163 30.44 -11.01 -25.95
C GLU A 163 29.89 -11.47 -27.31
N LEU A 164 29.57 -10.51 -28.20
CA LEU A 164 29.09 -10.79 -29.56
C LEU A 164 30.19 -11.35 -30.49
N SER A 165 31.46 -11.02 -30.27
CA SER A 165 32.59 -11.60 -31.01
C SER A 165 33.10 -12.93 -30.44
N GLY A 166 32.51 -13.43 -29.34
CA GLY A 166 32.95 -14.64 -28.66
C GLY A 166 34.23 -14.51 -27.82
N ASP A 167 34.77 -13.30 -27.63
CA ASP A 167 35.92 -13.06 -26.75
C ASP A 167 35.44 -12.96 -25.29
N MET A 168 35.10 -14.13 -24.75
CA MET A 168 34.54 -14.24 -23.40
C MET A 168 35.53 -13.83 -22.30
N LEU A 169 36.84 -13.73 -22.59
CA LEU A 169 37.86 -13.28 -21.64
C LEU A 169 37.89 -11.76 -21.53
N ASN A 170 37.91 -11.05 -22.66
CA ASN A 170 37.88 -9.58 -22.65
C ASN A 170 36.48 -9.06 -22.32
N ALA A 171 35.40 -9.76 -22.70
CA ALA A 171 34.05 -9.47 -22.20
C ALA A 171 34.00 -9.51 -20.65
N ARG A 172 34.53 -10.57 -20.02
CA ARG A 172 34.60 -10.70 -18.55
C ARG A 172 35.39 -9.56 -17.91
N ARG A 173 36.52 -9.16 -18.50
CA ARG A 173 37.34 -8.02 -18.03
C ARG A 173 36.57 -6.70 -18.12
N SER A 174 35.91 -6.43 -19.24
CA SER A 174 35.12 -5.21 -19.45
C SER A 174 33.91 -5.14 -18.52
N TYR A 175 33.21 -6.25 -18.26
CA TYR A 175 32.14 -6.30 -17.26
C TYR A 175 32.64 -6.10 -15.82
N LEU A 176 33.81 -6.65 -15.45
CA LEU A 176 34.41 -6.39 -14.13
C LEU A 176 34.85 -4.93 -13.97
N ALA A 177 35.38 -4.31 -15.02
CA ALA A 177 35.72 -2.89 -15.02
C ALA A 177 34.46 -2.01 -14.89
N PHE A 178 33.38 -2.34 -15.61
CA PHE A 178 32.06 -1.68 -15.43
C PHE A 178 31.56 -1.79 -13.97
N ALA A 179 31.66 -2.97 -13.36
CA ALA A 179 31.23 -3.17 -11.98
C ALA A 179 31.99 -2.30 -10.97
N GLY A 180 33.22 -1.90 -11.27
CA GLY A 180 34.02 -0.97 -10.45
C GLY A 180 33.46 0.46 -10.37
N PHE A 181 32.55 0.85 -11.27
CA PHE A 181 31.89 2.16 -11.23
C PHE A 181 30.62 2.22 -10.35
N ASP A 182 30.18 1.08 -9.79
CA ASP A 182 29.04 1.01 -8.86
C ASP A 182 27.72 1.60 -9.42
N VAL A 183 27.55 1.51 -10.76
CA VAL A 183 26.40 2.06 -11.51
C VAL A 183 25.16 1.22 -11.27
N ASP A 184 24.09 1.82 -10.75
CA ASP A 184 22.91 1.08 -10.28
C ASP A 184 21.92 0.65 -11.39
N ALA A 185 22.44 0.14 -12.51
CA ALA A 185 21.68 -0.40 -13.63
C ALA A 185 21.68 -1.94 -13.65
N ILE A 186 20.54 -2.56 -13.99
CA ILE A 186 20.33 -4.01 -13.85
C ILE A 186 20.76 -4.83 -15.07
N ASP A 187 20.75 -4.26 -16.27
CA ASP A 187 21.07 -4.97 -17.52
C ASP A 187 22.54 -5.41 -17.63
N PRO A 188 23.58 -4.61 -17.29
CA PRO A 188 24.96 -5.04 -17.47
C PRO A 188 25.30 -6.20 -16.52
N TYR A 189 24.76 -6.16 -15.29
CA TYR A 189 24.97 -7.22 -14.30
C TYR A 189 24.19 -8.50 -14.62
N THR A 190 22.95 -8.42 -15.13
CA THR A 190 22.19 -9.62 -15.54
C THR A 190 22.81 -10.29 -16.77
N ARG A 191 23.37 -9.51 -17.72
CA ARG A 191 24.20 -10.04 -18.81
C ARG A 191 25.50 -10.65 -18.28
N PHE A 192 26.22 -9.96 -17.41
CA PHE A 192 27.47 -10.46 -16.82
C PHE A 192 27.29 -11.76 -16.02
N ALA A 193 26.24 -11.85 -15.19
CA ALA A 193 25.89 -13.08 -14.48
C ALA A 193 25.49 -14.23 -15.44
N THR A 194 25.07 -13.93 -16.65
CA THR A 194 24.83 -14.95 -17.69
C THR A 194 26.14 -15.44 -18.29
N LEU A 195 27.07 -14.53 -18.62
CA LEU A 195 28.44 -14.87 -19.03
C LEU A 195 29.15 -15.75 -17.98
N LEU A 196 29.13 -15.35 -16.71
CA LEU A 196 29.76 -16.11 -15.61
C LEU A 196 29.11 -17.49 -15.42
N ARG A 197 27.79 -17.63 -15.56
CA ARG A 197 27.11 -18.94 -15.47
C ARG A 197 27.51 -19.88 -16.60
N VAL A 198 27.90 -19.36 -17.77
CA VAL A 198 28.41 -20.15 -18.90
C VAL A 198 29.88 -20.54 -18.69
N GLN A 199 30.70 -19.68 -18.06
CA GLN A 199 32.12 -19.94 -17.81
C GLN A 199 32.38 -20.80 -16.55
N ASP A 200 31.83 -20.40 -15.41
CA ASP A 200 32.18 -20.90 -14.08
C ASP A 200 31.00 -21.63 -13.38
N GLY A 201 29.87 -21.77 -14.09
CA GLY A 201 28.62 -22.26 -13.53
C GLY A 201 27.97 -21.31 -12.51
N LYS A 202 26.86 -21.74 -11.93
CA LYS A 202 26.08 -20.96 -10.94
C LYS A 202 26.88 -20.66 -9.67
N ALA A 203 27.79 -21.55 -9.26
CA ALA A 203 28.63 -21.39 -8.08
C ALA A 203 29.66 -20.26 -8.26
N GLY A 204 30.42 -20.24 -9.35
CA GLY A 204 31.40 -19.18 -9.63
C GLY A 204 30.72 -17.83 -9.89
N ALA A 205 29.59 -17.82 -10.59
CA ALA A 205 28.76 -16.61 -10.73
C ALA A 205 28.33 -16.04 -9.37
N ARG A 206 27.93 -16.90 -8.41
CA ARG A 206 27.59 -16.49 -7.04
C ARG A 206 28.79 -15.93 -6.28
N GLU A 207 29.95 -16.57 -6.39
CA GLU A 207 31.18 -16.12 -5.71
C GLU A 207 31.62 -14.73 -6.20
N VAL A 208 31.70 -14.52 -7.52
CA VAL A 208 32.07 -13.23 -8.12
C VAL A 208 31.05 -12.14 -7.73
N PHE A 209 29.75 -12.43 -7.81
CA PHE A 209 28.73 -11.44 -7.42
C PHE A 209 28.65 -11.20 -5.90
N GLY A 210 29.03 -12.15 -5.06
CA GLY A 210 29.23 -11.93 -3.62
C GLY A 210 30.36 -10.94 -3.36
N ALA A 211 31.55 -11.22 -3.92
CA ALA A 211 32.72 -10.34 -3.78
C ALA A 211 32.53 -8.93 -4.37
N LEU A 212 31.59 -8.76 -5.30
CA LEU A 212 31.12 -7.45 -5.78
C LEU A 212 30.06 -6.83 -4.84
N ALA A 213 29.07 -7.60 -4.37
CA ALA A 213 28.00 -7.11 -3.50
C ALA A 213 28.49 -6.67 -2.10
N ASP A 214 29.59 -7.27 -1.60
CA ASP A 214 30.24 -6.90 -0.34
C ASP A 214 31.02 -5.57 -0.43
N LYS A 215 31.38 -5.13 -1.65
CA LYS A 215 32.21 -3.92 -1.90
C LYS A 215 31.41 -2.77 -2.52
N GLY A 216 30.46 -3.09 -3.40
CA GLY A 216 29.60 -2.13 -4.08
C GLY A 216 28.43 -1.67 -3.24
N LYS A 217 27.98 -0.44 -3.47
CA LYS A 217 26.76 0.12 -2.89
C LYS A 217 25.55 -0.26 -3.74
N ALA A 218 25.72 -0.35 -5.07
CA ALA A 218 24.66 -0.60 -6.05
C ALA A 218 23.72 -1.74 -5.66
N LEU A 219 22.42 -1.40 -5.61
CA LEU A 219 21.35 -2.34 -5.32
C LEU A 219 21.18 -3.38 -6.44
N SER A 220 21.49 -3.01 -7.69
CA SER A 220 21.50 -3.90 -8.85
C SER A 220 22.51 -5.04 -8.71
N ILE A 221 23.72 -4.79 -8.21
CA ILE A 221 24.72 -5.84 -7.96
C ILE A 221 24.19 -6.83 -6.92
N LYS A 222 23.62 -6.32 -5.82
CA LYS A 222 23.06 -7.12 -4.71
C LYS A 222 21.86 -7.95 -5.17
N LEU A 223 20.98 -7.38 -5.99
CA LEU A 223 19.85 -8.10 -6.59
C LEU A 223 20.29 -9.21 -7.55
N VAL A 224 21.33 -8.98 -8.36
CA VAL A 224 21.88 -10.02 -9.24
C VAL A 224 22.64 -11.10 -8.46
N HIS A 225 23.32 -10.76 -7.36
CA HIS A 225 23.88 -11.75 -6.44
C HIS A 225 22.79 -12.67 -5.88
N ILE A 226 21.64 -12.13 -5.46
CA ILE A 226 20.47 -12.92 -5.00
C ILE A 226 20.01 -13.90 -6.08
N GLN A 227 19.98 -13.49 -7.36
CA GLN A 227 19.61 -14.39 -8.46
C GLN A 227 20.56 -15.59 -8.68
N GLN A 228 21.74 -15.62 -8.05
CA GLN A 228 22.65 -16.76 -8.12
C GLN A 228 22.40 -17.84 -7.04
N PHE A 229 21.38 -17.68 -6.19
CA PHE A 229 20.98 -18.67 -5.18
C PHE A 229 19.95 -19.68 -5.72
N ASP A 230 19.77 -20.78 -5.00
CA ASP A 230 18.80 -21.85 -5.29
C ASP A 230 17.41 -21.49 -4.79
N ASP A 231 16.37 -22.09 -5.37
CA ASP A 231 15.07 -21.44 -5.55
C ASP A 231 14.40 -20.95 -4.25
N ALA A 232 14.38 -21.78 -3.21
CA ALA A 232 13.88 -21.39 -1.89
C ALA A 232 14.71 -20.23 -1.28
N GLN A 233 16.04 -20.38 -1.23
CA GLN A 233 16.95 -19.36 -0.70
C GLN A 233 16.89 -18.05 -1.49
N ARG A 234 16.66 -18.12 -2.81
CA ARG A 234 16.53 -16.96 -3.69
C ARG A 234 15.24 -16.20 -3.42
N LEU A 235 14.11 -16.90 -3.30
CA LEU A 235 12.82 -16.29 -2.98
C LEU A 235 12.87 -15.60 -1.60
N ASP A 236 13.41 -16.27 -0.58
CA ASP A 236 13.55 -15.70 0.77
C ASP A 236 14.42 -14.43 0.76
N LYS A 237 15.58 -14.48 0.09
CA LYS A 237 16.49 -13.34 -0.04
C LYS A 237 15.88 -12.20 -0.85
N LEU A 238 15.11 -12.51 -1.90
CA LEU A 238 14.45 -11.52 -2.75
C LEU A 238 13.32 -10.81 -2.01
N ASN A 239 12.52 -11.55 -1.24
CA ASN A 239 11.51 -10.97 -0.35
C ASN A 239 12.16 -10.05 0.70
N ALA A 240 13.23 -10.50 1.36
CA ALA A 240 13.98 -9.66 2.31
C ALA A 240 14.58 -8.40 1.66
N PHE A 241 15.13 -8.52 0.44
CA PHE A 241 15.65 -7.39 -0.33
C PHE A 241 14.55 -6.38 -0.67
N ILE A 242 13.38 -6.83 -1.09
CA ILE A 242 12.23 -5.96 -1.41
C ILE A 242 11.67 -5.31 -0.13
N SER A 243 11.63 -6.03 1.00
CA SER A 243 11.24 -5.45 2.30
C SER A 243 12.19 -4.33 2.75
N ALA A 244 13.49 -4.43 2.43
CA ALA A 244 14.48 -3.40 2.72
C ALA A 244 14.54 -2.27 1.67
N ASN A 245 14.09 -2.53 0.43
CA ASN A 245 14.20 -1.61 -0.71
C ASN A 245 12.89 -1.57 -1.53
N PRO A 246 11.75 -1.11 -0.94
CA PRO A 246 10.43 -1.20 -1.57
C PRO A 246 10.25 -0.36 -2.83
N ASP A 247 11.16 0.59 -3.09
CA ASP A 247 11.16 1.42 -4.30
C ASP A 247 12.10 0.92 -5.41
N PHE A 248 12.80 -0.20 -5.18
CA PHE A 248 13.73 -0.75 -6.16
C PHE A 248 12.99 -1.58 -7.23
N ALA A 249 12.38 -0.88 -8.19
CA ALA A 249 11.46 -1.43 -9.17
C ALA A 249 11.90 -2.74 -9.87
N PRO A 250 13.17 -2.94 -10.32
CA PRO A 250 13.59 -4.18 -10.99
C PRO A 250 13.41 -5.45 -10.15
N ALA A 251 13.40 -5.36 -8.82
CA ALA A 251 13.20 -6.51 -7.95
C ALA A 251 11.80 -7.12 -8.09
N TYR A 252 10.78 -6.32 -8.41
CA TYR A 252 9.41 -6.82 -8.60
C TYR A 252 9.25 -7.65 -9.89
N PHE A 253 9.97 -7.32 -10.97
CA PHE A 253 9.97 -8.15 -12.17
C PHE A 253 10.64 -9.50 -11.90
N LEU A 254 11.77 -9.52 -11.20
CA LEU A 254 12.43 -10.76 -10.82
C LEU A 254 11.61 -11.58 -9.80
N LEU A 255 10.85 -10.92 -8.91
CA LEU A 255 9.93 -11.59 -8.01
C LEU A 255 8.78 -12.28 -8.77
N ALA A 256 8.24 -11.64 -9.81
CA ALA A 256 7.26 -12.27 -10.69
C ALA A 256 7.80 -13.55 -11.35
N GLN A 257 9.08 -13.56 -11.75
CA GLN A 257 9.73 -14.77 -12.29
C GLN A 257 9.85 -15.90 -11.28
N GLU A 258 9.91 -15.64 -9.96
CA GLU A 258 9.88 -16.71 -8.96
C GLU A 258 8.52 -17.44 -8.87
N PHE A 259 7.46 -16.82 -9.42
CA PHE A 259 6.12 -17.39 -9.48
C PHE A 259 5.70 -17.85 -10.88
N SER A 260 6.51 -17.61 -11.93
CA SER A 260 6.11 -17.87 -13.32
C SER A 260 6.11 -19.36 -13.67
N GLU A 261 5.35 -19.71 -14.71
CA GLU A 261 5.24 -21.07 -15.23
C GLU A 261 6.59 -21.61 -15.70
N ASP A 262 7.39 -20.78 -16.38
CA ASP A 262 8.76 -21.10 -16.83
C ASP A 262 9.70 -21.56 -15.69
N ARG A 263 9.42 -21.16 -14.45
CA ARG A 263 10.25 -21.46 -13.28
C ARG A 263 9.63 -22.52 -12.36
N LEU A 264 8.30 -22.62 -12.31
CA LEU A 264 7.59 -23.57 -11.45
C LEU A 264 7.18 -24.87 -12.18
N GLY A 265 7.21 -24.89 -13.51
CA GLY A 265 6.70 -25.99 -14.36
C GLY A 265 5.17 -26.03 -14.44
N ALA A 266 4.49 -25.77 -13.33
CA ALA A 266 3.04 -25.56 -13.27
C ALA A 266 2.70 -24.54 -12.18
N GLN A 267 1.75 -23.65 -12.45
CA GLN A 267 1.34 -22.58 -11.53
C GLN A 267 -0.01 -22.86 -10.87
N THR A 268 -0.08 -22.61 -9.57
CA THR A 268 -1.34 -22.55 -8.80
C THR A 268 -1.97 -21.17 -8.89
N LEU A 269 -3.20 -21.02 -8.42
CA LEU A 269 -3.85 -19.71 -8.29
C LEU A 269 -3.12 -18.80 -7.29
N ALA A 270 -2.50 -19.36 -6.25
CA ALA A 270 -1.65 -18.61 -5.33
C ALA A 270 -0.39 -18.05 -6.03
N ASP A 271 0.27 -18.86 -6.86
CA ASP A 271 1.45 -18.42 -7.63
C ASP A 271 1.05 -17.39 -8.70
N LYS A 272 -0.02 -17.64 -9.46
CA LYS A 272 -0.57 -16.71 -10.47
C LYS A 272 -0.97 -15.35 -9.87
N ARG A 273 -1.59 -15.33 -8.68
CA ARG A 273 -1.86 -14.09 -7.92
C ARG A 273 -0.59 -13.34 -7.56
N ASN A 274 0.46 -14.04 -7.15
CA ASN A 274 1.71 -13.42 -6.71
C ASN A 274 2.53 -12.91 -7.90
N GLU A 275 2.55 -13.62 -9.02
CA GLU A 275 3.06 -13.11 -10.30
C GLU A 275 2.31 -11.84 -10.72
N ALA A 276 0.97 -11.87 -10.77
CA ALA A 276 0.16 -10.73 -11.17
C ALA A 276 0.36 -9.50 -10.26
N LYS A 277 0.45 -9.69 -8.93
CA LYS A 277 0.78 -8.61 -7.99
C LYS A 277 2.16 -8.01 -8.26
N ALA A 278 3.17 -8.85 -8.45
CA ALA A 278 4.55 -8.41 -8.68
C ALA A 278 4.71 -7.69 -10.03
N LEU A 279 4.09 -8.20 -11.11
CA LEU A 279 4.07 -7.53 -12.41
C LEU A 279 3.28 -6.21 -12.38
N THR A 280 2.17 -6.14 -11.65
CA THR A 280 1.39 -4.90 -11.47
C THR A 280 2.21 -3.85 -10.72
N LYS A 281 2.95 -4.26 -9.68
CA LYS A 281 3.85 -3.35 -8.95
C LYS A 281 5.05 -2.91 -9.80
N PHE A 282 5.66 -3.80 -10.60
CA PHE A 282 6.71 -3.44 -11.55
C PHE A 282 6.23 -2.42 -12.59
N THR A 283 5.14 -2.72 -13.30
CA THR A 283 4.57 -1.84 -14.34
C THR A 283 4.04 -0.52 -13.79
N SER A 284 3.67 -0.44 -12.50
CA SER A 284 3.29 0.83 -11.87
C SER A 284 4.39 1.91 -11.93
N TYR A 285 5.67 1.52 -11.97
CA TYR A 285 6.81 2.45 -12.09
C TYR A 285 7.05 2.97 -13.51
N GLU A 286 6.32 2.49 -14.53
CA GLU A 286 6.45 2.99 -15.90
C GLU A 286 5.98 4.45 -16.04
N LYS A 287 4.90 4.82 -15.33
CA LYS A 287 4.13 6.06 -15.59
C LYS A 287 4.93 7.35 -15.49
N ASP A 288 5.94 7.40 -14.63
CA ASP A 288 6.80 8.57 -14.39
C ASP A 288 8.20 8.42 -15.03
N GLY A 289 8.39 7.44 -15.92
CA GLY A 289 9.71 7.05 -16.44
C GLY A 289 10.62 6.42 -15.36
N GLY A 290 10.07 6.07 -14.19
CA GLY A 290 10.79 5.61 -13.01
C GLY A 290 11.60 4.32 -13.19
N LEU A 291 11.35 3.58 -14.28
CA LEU A 291 12.12 2.41 -14.70
C LEU A 291 13.39 2.76 -15.49
N LEU A 292 13.40 3.85 -16.28
CA LEU A 292 14.51 4.22 -17.19
C LEU A 292 15.85 4.33 -16.45
N LYS A 293 15.81 4.85 -15.21
CA LYS A 293 16.97 5.05 -14.34
C LYS A 293 17.66 3.76 -13.87
N TYR A 294 17.12 2.59 -14.18
CA TYR A 294 17.69 1.28 -13.83
C TYR A 294 18.23 0.50 -15.04
N PHE A 295 18.20 1.07 -16.25
CA PHE A 295 18.63 0.38 -17.47
C PHE A 295 19.54 1.26 -18.32
N VAL A 296 20.67 0.72 -18.77
CA VAL A 296 21.52 1.32 -19.81
C VAL A 296 20.99 0.91 -21.19
N ASP A 297 20.75 -0.39 -21.38
CA ASP A 297 20.09 -0.93 -22.56
C ASP A 297 18.56 -0.80 -22.47
N GLN A 298 18.03 0.24 -23.11
CA GLN A 298 16.59 0.51 -23.16
C GLN A 298 15.80 -0.56 -23.93
N THR A 299 16.45 -1.38 -24.78
CA THR A 299 15.75 -2.50 -25.45
C THR A 299 15.44 -3.61 -24.44
N GLN A 300 16.33 -3.85 -23.47
CA GLN A 300 16.08 -4.81 -22.39
C GLN A 300 14.95 -4.36 -21.46
N LEU A 301 14.75 -3.05 -21.25
CA LEU A 301 13.59 -2.54 -20.52
C LEU A 301 12.28 -2.74 -21.29
N ALA A 302 12.25 -2.48 -22.60
CA ALA A 302 11.09 -2.75 -23.44
C ALA A 302 10.70 -4.23 -23.40
N ASP A 303 11.69 -5.12 -23.53
CA ASP A 303 11.53 -6.58 -23.37
C ASP A 303 10.89 -6.97 -22.03
N TRP A 304 11.28 -6.32 -20.93
CA TRP A 304 10.71 -6.58 -19.59
C TRP A 304 9.27 -6.07 -19.49
N LEU A 305 8.97 -4.90 -20.05
CA LEU A 305 7.62 -4.32 -20.05
C LEU A 305 6.64 -5.14 -20.89
N ASP A 306 7.01 -5.54 -22.10
CA ASP A 306 6.12 -6.28 -22.99
C ASP A 306 5.91 -7.73 -22.55
N ARG A 307 6.92 -8.37 -21.94
CA ARG A 307 6.72 -9.65 -21.21
C ARG A 307 5.76 -9.46 -20.03
N SER A 308 5.90 -8.38 -19.25
CA SER A 308 5.03 -8.09 -18.10
C SER A 308 3.58 -7.88 -18.53
N ARG A 309 3.35 -7.11 -19.59
CA ARG A 309 2.01 -6.88 -20.20
C ARG A 309 1.40 -8.18 -20.71
N SER A 310 2.19 -8.98 -21.43
CA SER A 310 1.75 -10.26 -22.01
C SER A 310 1.37 -11.27 -20.92
N ARG A 311 2.17 -11.39 -19.85
CA ARG A 311 1.84 -12.26 -18.71
C ARG A 311 0.65 -11.73 -17.92
N LEU A 312 0.53 -10.42 -17.66
CA LEU A 312 -0.67 -9.84 -17.03
C LEU A 312 -1.95 -10.13 -17.83
N ALA A 313 -1.90 -10.02 -19.16
CA ALA A 313 -3.04 -10.36 -20.03
C ALA A 313 -3.37 -11.87 -19.98
N ALA A 314 -2.37 -12.75 -19.94
CA ALA A 314 -2.57 -14.20 -19.83
C ALA A 314 -3.05 -14.66 -18.44
N LEU A 315 -2.69 -13.92 -17.38
CA LEU A 315 -3.16 -14.15 -16.01
C LEU A 315 -4.60 -13.65 -15.78
N GLY A 316 -5.03 -12.64 -16.53
CA GLY A 316 -6.40 -12.12 -16.53
C GLY A 316 -6.88 -11.70 -15.14
N ASP A 317 -8.14 -12.03 -14.82
CA ASP A 317 -8.81 -11.64 -13.58
C ASP A 317 -8.33 -12.39 -12.32
N VAL A 318 -7.16 -13.05 -12.34
CA VAL A 318 -6.66 -13.86 -11.20
C VAL A 318 -6.45 -13.08 -9.89
N LEU A 319 -6.37 -11.75 -9.99
CA LEU A 319 -6.31 -10.83 -8.85
C LEU A 319 -7.64 -10.66 -8.09
N ASP A 320 -8.77 -11.04 -8.68
CA ASP A 320 -10.09 -11.03 -8.03
C ASP A 320 -10.31 -12.35 -7.26
N PRO A 321 -10.15 -12.38 -5.92
CA PRO A 321 -10.23 -13.63 -5.17
C PRO A 321 -11.63 -14.24 -5.15
N ALA A 322 -12.69 -13.45 -5.37
CA ALA A 322 -14.07 -13.92 -5.28
C ALA A 322 -14.44 -14.90 -6.40
N ARG A 323 -13.72 -14.88 -7.53
CA ARG A 323 -13.90 -15.82 -8.65
C ARG A 323 -13.26 -17.18 -8.43
N PHE A 324 -12.46 -17.33 -7.38
CA PHE A 324 -11.65 -18.52 -7.12
C PHE A 324 -11.97 -19.10 -5.73
N VAL A 325 -13.27 -19.22 -5.46
CA VAL A 325 -13.84 -19.88 -4.29
C VAL A 325 -14.43 -21.22 -4.76
N PRO A 326 -14.23 -22.33 -4.03
CA PRO A 326 -14.91 -23.59 -4.29
C PRO A 326 -16.44 -23.44 -4.31
N SER A 327 -17.11 -24.17 -5.19
CA SER A 327 -18.57 -24.32 -5.12
C SER A 327 -18.96 -25.72 -4.66
N LEU A 328 -20.12 -25.83 -4.03
CA LEU A 328 -20.65 -27.09 -3.51
C LEU A 328 -22.00 -27.38 -4.17
N THR A 329 -22.14 -28.55 -4.78
CA THR A 329 -23.37 -29.05 -5.40
C THR A 329 -23.98 -30.10 -4.47
N PRO A 330 -25.02 -29.74 -3.67
CA PRO A 330 -25.71 -30.68 -2.80
C PRO A 330 -26.73 -31.52 -3.58
N MET A 331 -26.71 -32.84 -3.38
CA MET A 331 -27.70 -33.76 -3.94
C MET A 331 -28.31 -34.62 -2.82
N ARG A 332 -29.63 -34.51 -2.63
CA ARG A 332 -30.38 -35.34 -1.67
C ARG A 332 -30.52 -36.77 -2.23
N SER A 333 -30.36 -37.77 -1.37
CA SER A 333 -30.66 -39.17 -1.65
C SER A 333 -31.53 -39.76 -0.52
N ASN A 334 -32.00 -41.00 -0.66
CA ASN A 334 -32.68 -41.71 0.43
C ASN A 334 -31.76 -42.04 1.63
N GLN A 335 -30.44 -41.85 1.50
CA GLN A 335 -29.44 -42.19 2.52
C GLN A 335 -28.84 -40.95 3.22
N GLY A 336 -28.96 -39.77 2.64
CA GLY A 336 -28.35 -38.55 3.17
C GLY A 336 -28.29 -37.42 2.15
N TRP A 337 -27.22 -36.64 2.25
CA TRP A 337 -26.82 -35.61 1.29
C TRP A 337 -25.45 -35.96 0.71
N SER A 338 -25.38 -36.17 -0.59
CA SER A 338 -24.12 -36.27 -1.31
C SER A 338 -23.69 -34.86 -1.74
N MET A 339 -22.56 -34.40 -1.21
CA MET A 339 -22.02 -33.06 -1.43
C MET A 339 -20.85 -33.15 -2.40
N THR A 340 -21.00 -32.63 -3.61
CA THR A 340 -19.91 -32.64 -4.61
C THR A 340 -19.25 -31.27 -4.72
N THR A 341 -17.95 -31.22 -4.46
CA THR A 341 -17.13 -30.00 -4.49
C THR A 341 -16.57 -29.76 -5.87
N SER A 342 -16.74 -28.55 -6.42
CA SER A 342 -16.01 -28.08 -7.59
C SER A 342 -14.94 -27.07 -7.15
N LEU A 343 -13.70 -27.28 -7.59
CA LEU A 343 -12.56 -26.45 -7.22
C LEU A 343 -12.14 -25.51 -8.37
N PRO A 344 -11.61 -24.31 -8.06
CA PRO A 344 -11.11 -23.38 -9.06
C PRO A 344 -9.75 -23.77 -9.66
N GLU A 345 -9.07 -24.77 -9.09
CA GLU A 345 -7.82 -25.36 -9.60
C GLU A 345 -7.71 -26.84 -9.19
N PRO A 346 -6.85 -27.66 -9.84
CA PRO A 346 -6.61 -29.04 -9.43
C PRO A 346 -6.00 -29.12 -8.02
N ALA A 347 -6.45 -30.09 -7.23
CA ALA A 347 -6.01 -30.30 -5.85
C ALA A 347 -5.48 -31.72 -5.61
N THR A 348 -4.59 -31.85 -4.62
CA THR A 348 -3.97 -33.12 -4.21
C THR A 348 -4.59 -33.74 -2.96
N ALA A 349 -5.41 -32.98 -2.22
CA ALA A 349 -6.31 -33.46 -1.19
C ALA A 349 -7.44 -32.45 -0.99
N ILE A 350 -8.59 -32.89 -0.50
CA ILE A 350 -9.74 -32.05 -0.12
C ILE A 350 -10.16 -32.44 1.29
N SER A 351 -10.38 -31.45 2.15
CA SER A 351 -10.87 -31.63 3.51
C SER A 351 -12.05 -30.71 3.77
N TRP A 352 -13.06 -31.19 4.47
CA TRP A 352 -14.27 -30.44 4.80
C TRP A 352 -14.59 -30.48 6.29
N ARG A 353 -15.43 -29.56 6.75
CA ARG A 353 -15.96 -29.55 8.12
C ARG A 353 -17.31 -28.84 8.17
N MET A 354 -18.22 -29.31 9.01
CA MET A 354 -19.42 -28.54 9.37
C MET A 354 -19.10 -27.59 10.52
N GLY A 355 -19.36 -26.30 10.35
CA GLY A 355 -19.17 -25.26 11.38
C GLY A 355 -17.77 -24.65 11.47
N ASP A 356 -17.62 -23.73 12.42
CA ASP A 356 -16.45 -22.89 12.68
C ASP A 356 -15.33 -23.58 13.48
N SER A 357 -15.64 -24.70 14.13
CA SER A 357 -14.81 -25.34 15.15
C SER A 357 -14.76 -26.86 14.99
N GLY A 358 -13.72 -27.49 15.54
CA GLY A 358 -13.43 -28.93 15.38
C GLY A 358 -12.44 -29.25 14.24
N PRO A 359 -12.03 -30.53 14.11
CA PRO A 359 -11.11 -30.99 13.07
C PRO A 359 -11.77 -31.01 11.68
N PHE A 360 -10.95 -30.96 10.62
CA PHE A 360 -11.40 -31.24 9.26
C PHE A 360 -11.39 -32.76 9.00
N THR A 361 -12.29 -33.22 8.14
CA THR A 361 -12.35 -34.59 7.62
C THR A 361 -11.92 -34.61 6.16
N ASP A 362 -10.94 -35.44 5.82
CA ASP A 362 -10.50 -35.62 4.43
C ASP A 362 -11.53 -36.44 3.65
N THR A 363 -11.78 -36.07 2.39
CA THR A 363 -12.70 -36.79 1.49
C THR A 363 -12.12 -38.10 0.95
N GLY A 364 -10.80 -38.29 1.08
CA GLY A 364 -10.06 -39.43 0.53
C GLY A 364 -9.72 -39.27 -0.95
N PHE A 365 -9.54 -40.41 -1.64
CA PHE A 365 -9.11 -40.48 -3.03
C PHE A 365 -10.02 -41.39 -3.83
N LEU A 366 -10.22 -41.07 -5.11
CA LEU A 366 -10.85 -41.97 -6.07
C LEU A 366 -9.86 -43.03 -6.55
N ALA A 367 -10.37 -44.16 -7.05
CA ALA A 367 -9.57 -45.23 -7.65
C ALA A 367 -9.07 -44.90 -9.09
N MET A 368 -8.67 -43.65 -9.32
CA MET A 368 -8.14 -43.15 -10.58
C MET A 368 -7.13 -42.02 -10.32
N ASN A 369 -6.19 -41.81 -11.25
CA ASN A 369 -5.27 -40.69 -11.19
C ASN A 369 -5.88 -39.46 -11.88
N ASP A 370 -5.60 -38.28 -11.33
CA ASP A 370 -5.90 -37.01 -11.97
C ASP A 370 -4.99 -36.78 -13.19
N GLN A 371 -5.58 -36.32 -14.30
CA GLN A 371 -4.89 -36.22 -15.58
C GLN A 371 -3.91 -35.05 -15.65
N THR A 372 -4.08 -34.01 -14.81
CA THR A 372 -3.21 -32.82 -14.80
C THR A 372 -1.99 -33.01 -13.89
N THR A 373 -2.13 -33.75 -12.79
CA THR A 373 -1.07 -33.95 -11.78
C THR A 373 -0.42 -35.33 -11.83
N GLY A 374 -1.06 -36.32 -12.45
CA GLY A 374 -0.62 -37.73 -12.48
C GLY A 374 -0.72 -38.47 -11.14
N LYS A 375 -1.18 -37.79 -10.07
CA LYS A 375 -1.36 -38.31 -8.71
C LYS A 375 -2.75 -38.94 -8.53
N PRO A 376 -3.00 -39.75 -7.49
CA PRO A 376 -4.35 -40.19 -7.14
C PRO A 376 -5.31 -38.99 -7.03
N MET A 377 -6.47 -39.07 -7.68
CA MET A 377 -7.43 -37.96 -7.71
C MET A 377 -8.08 -37.79 -6.34
N ALA A 378 -7.95 -36.60 -5.75
CA ALA A 378 -8.67 -36.25 -4.51
C ALA A 378 -10.17 -36.37 -4.75
N ASN A 379 -10.89 -37.01 -3.83
CA ASN A 379 -12.32 -37.24 -3.98
C ASN A 379 -13.09 -35.92 -3.85
N PRO A 380 -13.85 -35.46 -4.86
CA PRO A 380 -14.61 -34.22 -4.77
C PRO A 380 -15.86 -34.35 -3.87
N SER A 381 -16.31 -35.59 -3.60
CA SER A 381 -17.62 -35.86 -2.99
C SER A 381 -17.52 -36.36 -1.56
N PHE A 382 -18.42 -35.91 -0.68
CA PHE A 382 -18.57 -36.42 0.68
C PHE A 382 -20.05 -36.53 1.07
N GLU A 383 -20.37 -37.45 1.98
CA GLU A 383 -21.75 -37.65 2.44
C GLU A 383 -22.00 -36.95 3.78
N MET A 384 -23.21 -36.43 3.96
CA MET A 384 -23.70 -35.88 5.23
C MET A 384 -25.06 -36.51 5.62
N PRO A 385 -25.39 -36.64 6.91
CA PRO A 385 -26.69 -37.14 7.36
C PRO A 385 -27.86 -36.29 6.85
N ASP A 386 -29.02 -36.91 6.65
CA ASP A 386 -30.28 -36.24 6.28
C ASP A 386 -30.72 -35.18 7.31
N SER A 387 -30.43 -35.45 8.58
CA SER A 387 -30.62 -34.59 9.76
C SER A 387 -29.68 -33.37 9.84
N THR A 388 -28.84 -33.13 8.83
CA THR A 388 -28.02 -31.92 8.72
C THR A 388 -28.91 -30.67 8.70
N VAL A 389 -28.61 -29.72 9.59
CA VAL A 389 -29.29 -28.41 9.67
C VAL A 389 -28.56 -27.34 8.86
N ALA A 390 -29.24 -26.21 8.58
CA ALA A 390 -28.63 -25.06 7.91
C ALA A 390 -27.44 -24.49 8.71
N GLY A 391 -26.38 -24.07 8.02
CA GLY A 391 -25.15 -23.60 8.64
C GLY A 391 -24.04 -23.29 7.64
N ILE A 392 -22.79 -23.48 8.05
CA ILE A 392 -21.59 -23.26 7.23
C ILE A 392 -20.86 -24.60 7.06
N ILE A 393 -20.51 -24.92 5.81
CA ILE A 393 -19.57 -25.98 5.45
C ILE A 393 -18.24 -25.29 5.09
N ALA A 394 -17.21 -25.52 5.89
CA ALA A 394 -15.86 -25.05 5.63
C ALA A 394 -15.14 -26.05 4.72
N ILE A 395 -14.70 -25.62 3.53
CA ILE A 395 -13.90 -26.43 2.59
C ILE A 395 -12.46 -25.94 2.58
N LYS A 396 -11.48 -26.84 2.60
CA LYS A 396 -10.08 -26.54 2.28
C LYS A 396 -9.50 -27.60 1.35
N TYR A 397 -8.42 -27.26 0.66
CA TYR A 397 -7.73 -28.20 -0.23
C TYR A 397 -6.21 -27.99 -0.21
N LEU A 398 -5.46 -29.01 -0.61
CA LEU A 398 -4.03 -28.89 -0.92
C LEU A 398 -3.86 -28.64 -2.42
N ASP A 399 -3.13 -27.58 -2.80
CA ASP A 399 -2.84 -27.29 -4.20
C ASP A 399 -1.94 -28.37 -4.85
N ILE A 400 -1.64 -28.27 -6.15
CA ILE A 400 -0.78 -29.25 -6.86
C ILE A 400 0.63 -29.36 -6.28
N ARG A 401 1.07 -28.33 -5.52
CA ARG A 401 2.38 -28.20 -4.86
C ARG A 401 2.32 -28.58 -3.37
N GLY A 402 1.15 -28.97 -2.85
CA GLY A 402 0.94 -29.43 -1.47
C GLY A 402 0.71 -28.32 -0.44
N ARG A 403 0.41 -27.08 -0.84
CA ARG A 403 0.08 -25.99 0.11
C ARG A 403 -1.41 -25.94 0.40
N GLU A 404 -1.75 -25.72 1.67
CA GLU A 404 -3.13 -25.55 2.12
C GLU A 404 -3.74 -24.24 1.60
N THR A 405 -4.95 -24.35 1.04
CA THR A 405 -5.73 -23.23 0.51
C THR A 405 -7.15 -23.29 1.07
N GLY A 406 -7.62 -22.17 1.63
CA GLY A 406 -8.83 -22.08 2.44
C GLY A 406 -8.50 -21.83 3.93
N PRO A 407 -9.44 -22.12 4.86
CA PRO A 407 -10.79 -22.61 4.59
C PRO A 407 -11.67 -21.58 3.87
N PHE A 408 -12.66 -22.08 3.14
CA PHE A 408 -13.71 -21.32 2.47
C PHE A 408 -15.06 -21.69 3.10
N ASP A 409 -15.74 -20.70 3.68
CA ASP A 409 -17.01 -20.89 4.37
C ASP A 409 -18.18 -20.81 3.39
N ILE A 410 -18.75 -21.97 3.04
CA ILE A 410 -19.90 -22.09 2.14
C ILE A 410 -21.17 -22.23 2.98
N ARG A 411 -22.13 -21.31 2.82
CA ARG A 411 -23.43 -21.42 3.49
C ARG A 411 -24.26 -22.55 2.88
N PHE A 412 -24.69 -23.48 3.71
CA PHE A 412 -25.61 -24.57 3.33
C PHE A 412 -26.98 -24.38 3.98
N ASP A 413 -28.04 -24.64 3.21
CA ASP A 413 -29.43 -24.62 3.64
C ASP A 413 -30.16 -25.84 3.05
N PRO A 414 -30.51 -26.86 3.85
CA PRO A 414 -31.06 -28.12 3.35
C PRO A 414 -32.38 -27.96 2.58
N GLU A 415 -33.23 -27.01 2.98
CA GLU A 415 -34.54 -26.83 2.34
C GLU A 415 -34.41 -26.14 0.98
N THR A 416 -33.55 -25.13 0.91
CA THR A 416 -33.23 -24.41 -0.34
C THR A 416 -32.49 -25.32 -1.32
N ALA A 417 -31.52 -26.10 -0.82
CA ALA A 417 -30.79 -27.08 -1.62
C ALA A 417 -31.70 -28.17 -2.20
N LEU A 418 -32.67 -28.68 -1.42
CA LEU A 418 -33.63 -29.68 -1.89
C LEU A 418 -34.51 -29.14 -3.02
N GLN A 419 -34.99 -27.90 -2.87
CA GLN A 419 -35.80 -27.23 -3.90
C GLN A 419 -35.00 -26.98 -5.18
N GLN A 420 -33.77 -26.47 -5.06
CA GLN A 420 -32.90 -26.20 -6.21
C GLN A 420 -32.49 -27.48 -6.95
N GLY A 421 -32.07 -28.53 -6.22
CA GLY A 421 -31.71 -29.82 -6.81
C GLY A 421 -32.88 -30.50 -7.53
N ASN A 422 -34.05 -30.56 -6.89
CA ASN A 422 -35.25 -31.10 -7.53
C ASN A 422 -35.68 -30.27 -8.76
N LYS A 423 -35.56 -28.93 -8.72
CA LYS A 423 -35.83 -28.06 -9.86
C LYS A 423 -34.89 -28.35 -11.03
N GLN A 424 -33.59 -28.47 -10.78
CA GLN A 424 -32.59 -28.79 -11.80
C GLN A 424 -32.89 -30.15 -12.46
N ILE A 425 -33.26 -31.16 -11.68
CA ILE A 425 -33.63 -32.49 -12.21
C ILE A 425 -34.93 -32.40 -13.05
N LEU A 426 -35.91 -31.61 -12.63
CA LEU A 426 -37.12 -31.36 -13.42
C LEU A 426 -36.81 -30.66 -14.75
N ASP A 427 -36.05 -29.56 -14.74
CA ASP A 427 -35.72 -28.82 -15.97
C ASP A 427 -34.82 -29.63 -16.93
N GLN A 428 -33.89 -30.43 -16.40
CA GLN A 428 -33.01 -31.31 -17.19
C GLN A 428 -33.77 -32.47 -17.82
N PHE A 429 -34.59 -33.19 -17.05
CA PHE A 429 -35.33 -34.38 -17.50
C PHE A 429 -36.78 -34.07 -17.86
N TRP A 430 -37.04 -32.89 -18.42
CA TRP A 430 -38.38 -32.41 -18.77
C TRP A 430 -39.15 -33.35 -19.70
N THR A 431 -38.45 -34.10 -20.56
CA THR A 431 -39.04 -35.11 -21.45
C THR A 431 -39.70 -36.28 -20.70
N SER A 432 -39.35 -36.50 -19.43
CA SER A 432 -39.89 -37.56 -18.57
C SER A 432 -41.01 -37.10 -17.63
N TRP A 433 -41.42 -35.82 -17.67
CA TRP A 433 -42.51 -35.30 -16.83
C TRP A 433 -43.83 -36.02 -17.07
N ILE A 434 -44.18 -36.26 -18.34
CA ILE A 434 -45.44 -36.87 -18.76
C ILE A 434 -45.15 -38.06 -19.68
N ALA A 435 -45.73 -39.21 -19.36
CA ALA A 435 -45.74 -40.38 -20.23
C ALA A 435 -47.18 -40.81 -20.53
N PHE A 436 -47.53 -40.93 -21.81
CA PHE A 436 -48.75 -41.61 -22.23
C PHE A 436 -48.55 -43.14 -22.16
N ASP A 437 -49.60 -43.89 -21.81
CA ASP A 437 -49.51 -45.35 -21.81
C ASP A 437 -49.31 -45.94 -23.22
N ALA A 438 -48.34 -46.85 -23.31
CA ALA A 438 -48.07 -47.67 -24.49
C ALA A 438 -48.45 -49.15 -24.30
N SER A 439 -48.92 -49.55 -23.10
CA SER A 439 -49.18 -50.96 -22.74
C SER A 439 -50.58 -51.49 -23.11
N GLY A 440 -51.46 -50.64 -23.66
CA GLY A 440 -52.81 -51.00 -24.09
C GLY A 440 -53.91 -50.63 -23.09
N ASN A 441 -53.58 -49.99 -21.97
CA ASN A 441 -54.54 -49.37 -21.08
C ASN A 441 -54.96 -47.99 -21.62
N HIS A 442 -55.65 -48.01 -22.77
CA HIS A 442 -56.02 -46.85 -23.56
C HIS A 442 -56.49 -45.66 -22.71
N GLY A 443 -55.69 -44.59 -22.75
CA GLY A 443 -55.99 -43.31 -22.13
C GLY A 443 -55.31 -43.02 -20.79
N LEU A 444 -54.39 -43.82 -20.27
CA LEU A 444 -53.63 -43.42 -19.06
C LEU A 444 -52.50 -42.42 -19.38
N VAL A 445 -52.34 -41.43 -18.49
CA VAL A 445 -51.26 -40.43 -18.50
C VAL A 445 -50.57 -40.45 -17.14
N TYR A 446 -49.29 -40.81 -17.13
CA TYR A 446 -48.45 -40.88 -15.92
C TYR A 446 -47.62 -39.60 -15.74
N PHE A 447 -47.44 -39.19 -14.49
CA PHE A 447 -46.62 -38.03 -14.10
C PHE A 447 -45.72 -38.33 -12.89
N THR A 448 -45.42 -39.60 -12.66
CA THR A 448 -44.65 -40.15 -11.52
C THR A 448 -43.32 -39.43 -11.27
N GLN A 449 -42.60 -39.05 -12.33
CA GLN A 449 -41.31 -38.35 -12.21
C GLN A 449 -41.50 -36.97 -11.55
N MET A 450 -42.51 -36.20 -11.96
CA MET A 450 -42.82 -34.90 -11.35
C MET A 450 -43.18 -35.04 -9.87
N LEU A 451 -43.86 -36.14 -9.53
CA LEU A 451 -44.33 -36.44 -8.18
C LEU A 451 -43.19 -36.81 -7.22
N SER A 452 -42.16 -37.51 -7.69
CA SER A 452 -40.93 -37.76 -6.93
C SER A 452 -40.12 -36.47 -6.71
N TYR A 453 -40.07 -35.56 -7.68
CA TYR A 453 -39.33 -34.29 -7.53
C TYR A 453 -40.19 -33.12 -6.99
N ARG A 454 -41.42 -33.40 -6.51
CA ARG A 454 -42.45 -32.41 -6.17
C ARG A 454 -42.04 -31.32 -5.17
N CYS A 455 -41.00 -31.51 -4.37
CA CYS A 455 -40.52 -30.49 -3.42
C CYS A 455 -40.06 -29.17 -4.06
N ALA A 456 -39.75 -29.15 -5.36
CA ALA A 456 -39.50 -27.92 -6.11
C ALA A 456 -40.76 -27.28 -6.71
N ILE A 457 -41.90 -27.98 -6.72
CA ILE A 457 -43.11 -27.62 -7.47
C ILE A 457 -44.08 -26.86 -6.58
N LYS A 458 -44.50 -25.67 -7.03
CA LYS A 458 -45.58 -24.88 -6.41
C LYS A 458 -46.93 -25.23 -7.03
N GLN A 459 -47.01 -25.27 -8.37
CA GLN A 459 -48.19 -25.67 -9.14
C GLN A 459 -47.79 -26.28 -10.49
N VAL A 460 -48.64 -27.14 -11.05
CA VAL A 460 -48.48 -27.67 -12.43
C VAL A 460 -49.76 -27.42 -13.21
N HIS A 461 -49.67 -26.57 -14.23
CA HIS A 461 -50.78 -26.29 -15.13
C HIS A 461 -50.62 -27.06 -16.44
N TYR A 462 -51.73 -27.49 -17.04
CA TYR A 462 -51.75 -28.26 -18.28
C TYR A 462 -52.99 -28.01 -19.12
N SER A 463 -52.91 -28.36 -20.40
CA SER A 463 -54.06 -28.39 -21.33
C SER A 463 -53.93 -29.56 -22.31
N LEU A 464 -55.06 -30.11 -22.75
CA LEU A 464 -55.12 -31.27 -23.65
C LEU A 464 -55.50 -30.81 -25.07
N ASN A 465 -54.80 -31.28 -26.10
CA ASN A 465 -54.95 -30.86 -27.50
C ASN A 465 -54.84 -29.33 -27.73
N GLY A 466 -54.06 -28.63 -26.89
CA GLY A 466 -53.89 -27.18 -26.97
C GLY A 466 -52.92 -26.64 -25.92
N ALA A 467 -52.73 -25.32 -25.90
CA ALA A 467 -51.75 -24.62 -25.07
C ALA A 467 -52.40 -23.60 -24.10
N ALA A 468 -53.67 -23.79 -23.74
CA ALA A 468 -54.42 -22.89 -22.87
C ALA A 468 -54.00 -22.94 -21.38
N LEU A 469 -53.37 -24.05 -20.95
CA LEU A 469 -52.97 -24.32 -19.56
C LEU A 469 -54.14 -24.17 -18.55
N ASP A 470 -55.34 -24.60 -18.97
CA ASP A 470 -56.63 -24.39 -18.29
C ASP A 470 -56.90 -25.30 -17.09
N LYS A 471 -56.03 -26.29 -16.82
CA LYS A 471 -56.21 -27.33 -15.81
C LYS A 471 -54.99 -27.44 -14.90
N GLU A 472 -55.19 -27.92 -13.68
CA GLU A 472 -54.12 -28.10 -12.69
C GLU A 472 -53.94 -29.59 -12.34
N ILE A 473 -52.70 -30.07 -12.30
CA ILE A 473 -52.38 -31.35 -11.64
C ILE A 473 -52.16 -31.05 -10.16
N LYS A 474 -53.13 -31.44 -9.34
CA LYS A 474 -53.08 -31.26 -7.88
C LYS A 474 -52.06 -32.22 -7.26
N MET A 475 -50.83 -31.75 -7.09
CA MET A 475 -49.78 -32.48 -6.40
C MET A 475 -50.06 -32.55 -4.88
N PRO A 476 -49.67 -33.63 -4.19
CA PRO A 476 -49.68 -33.68 -2.72
C PRO A 476 -48.52 -32.83 -2.16
N PRO A 477 -48.54 -32.48 -0.87
CA PRO A 477 -47.42 -31.76 -0.25
C PRO A 477 -46.10 -32.53 -0.35
N CYS A 478 -45.00 -31.77 -0.37
CA CYS A 478 -43.66 -32.30 -0.15
C CYS A 478 -43.52 -32.78 1.30
N ASP A 479 -43.01 -34.00 1.49
CA ASP A 479 -42.36 -34.38 2.75
C ASP A 479 -40.88 -34.07 2.60
N LYS A 480 -40.31 -33.26 3.51
CA LYS A 480 -38.88 -32.88 3.43
C LYS A 480 -37.95 -33.99 3.92
N LYS A 481 -38.46 -34.95 4.70
CA LYS A 481 -37.71 -36.11 5.22
C LYS A 481 -37.60 -37.18 4.14
N ASP A 482 -38.73 -37.57 3.56
CA ASP A 482 -38.81 -38.49 2.43
C ASP A 482 -39.40 -37.80 1.17
N PRO A 483 -38.59 -36.99 0.46
CA PRO A 483 -39.06 -36.20 -0.67
C PRO A 483 -39.43 -37.04 -1.89
N TYR A 484 -38.84 -38.23 -2.02
CA TYR A 484 -38.99 -39.09 -3.20
C TYR A 484 -40.12 -40.11 -3.07
N ALA A 485 -40.55 -40.45 -1.84
CA ALA A 485 -41.73 -41.28 -1.61
C ALA A 485 -43.02 -40.63 -2.16
N ILE A 486 -43.87 -41.48 -2.73
CA ILE A 486 -45.20 -41.15 -3.22
C ILE A 486 -46.23 -41.55 -2.15
N PRO A 487 -47.15 -40.67 -1.74
CA PRO A 487 -48.20 -41.03 -0.78
C PRO A 487 -49.05 -42.20 -1.28
N TYR A 488 -49.33 -43.18 -0.40
CA TYR A 488 -49.99 -44.44 -0.77
C TYR A 488 -51.44 -44.24 -1.29
N ASP A 489 -52.09 -43.17 -0.86
CA ASP A 489 -53.43 -42.75 -1.28
C ASP A 489 -53.45 -41.95 -2.59
N TYR A 490 -52.28 -41.58 -3.14
CA TYR A 490 -52.16 -40.72 -4.31
C TYR A 490 -51.86 -41.52 -5.59
N GLN A 491 -52.68 -41.34 -6.63
CA GLN A 491 -52.47 -41.96 -7.94
C GLN A 491 -51.54 -41.11 -8.82
N PRO A 492 -50.35 -41.61 -9.24
CA PRO A 492 -49.39 -40.87 -10.08
C PRO A 492 -49.79 -40.83 -11.56
N TYR A 493 -51.08 -41.02 -11.86
CA TYR A 493 -51.65 -41.04 -13.20
C TYR A 493 -53.12 -40.61 -13.18
N PHE A 494 -53.64 -40.20 -14.34
CA PHE A 494 -55.08 -40.02 -14.57
C PHE A 494 -55.49 -40.53 -15.96
N LYS A 495 -56.79 -40.72 -16.17
CA LYS A 495 -57.34 -41.15 -17.46
C LYS A 495 -57.80 -39.97 -18.33
N VAL A 496 -57.46 -40.02 -19.62
CA VAL A 496 -57.91 -39.12 -20.69
C VAL A 496 -58.70 -39.87 -21.76
N ALA A 497 -59.43 -39.13 -22.60
CA ALA A 497 -60.16 -39.70 -23.73
C ALA A 497 -59.23 -40.05 -24.92
N ASP A 498 -59.68 -40.96 -25.79
CA ASP A 498 -58.92 -41.35 -27.00
C ASP A 498 -58.84 -40.27 -28.08
N SER A 499 -59.61 -39.19 -27.95
CA SER A 499 -59.44 -37.97 -28.74
C SER A 499 -58.21 -37.14 -28.36
N VAL A 500 -57.54 -37.43 -27.24
CA VAL A 500 -56.34 -36.71 -26.78
C VAL A 500 -55.10 -37.21 -27.51
N LYS A 501 -54.47 -36.31 -28.27
CA LYS A 501 -53.26 -36.50 -29.08
C LYS A 501 -52.03 -35.82 -28.48
N SER A 502 -52.21 -34.72 -27.75
CA SER A 502 -51.11 -34.08 -27.02
C SER A 502 -51.57 -33.42 -25.72
N MET A 503 -50.60 -33.14 -24.86
CA MET A 503 -50.75 -32.45 -23.59
C MET A 503 -49.64 -31.40 -23.47
N SER A 504 -50.02 -30.14 -23.28
CA SER A 504 -49.08 -29.06 -22.94
C SER A 504 -49.01 -28.90 -21.43
N VAL A 505 -47.82 -28.71 -20.86
CA VAL A 505 -47.59 -28.54 -19.42
C VAL A 505 -46.68 -27.36 -19.13
N GLN A 506 -46.96 -26.64 -18.05
CA GLN A 506 -46.06 -25.67 -17.44
C GLN A 506 -45.99 -25.89 -15.92
N VAL A 507 -44.76 -25.91 -15.40
CA VAL A 507 -44.50 -25.94 -13.95
C VAL A 507 -44.30 -24.51 -13.46
N THR A 508 -44.88 -24.18 -12.31
CA THR A 508 -44.47 -23.03 -11.48
C THR A 508 -43.74 -23.60 -10.28
N TYR A 509 -42.50 -23.15 -10.06
CA TYR A 509 -41.61 -23.65 -9.02
C TYR A 509 -41.82 -22.89 -7.69
N THR A 510 -41.25 -23.40 -6.59
CA THR A 510 -41.36 -22.78 -5.26
C THR A 510 -40.69 -21.41 -5.14
N ASP A 511 -39.77 -21.08 -6.06
CA ASP A 511 -39.15 -19.76 -6.23
C ASP A 511 -39.96 -18.80 -7.13
N ASP A 512 -41.22 -19.13 -7.41
CA ASP A 512 -42.16 -18.42 -8.31
C ASP A 512 -41.72 -18.31 -9.78
N THR A 513 -40.58 -18.89 -10.17
CA THR A 513 -40.20 -19.00 -11.58
C THR A 513 -41.06 -20.04 -12.29
N LYS A 514 -41.20 -19.90 -13.62
CA LYS A 514 -42.01 -20.80 -14.46
C LYS A 514 -41.16 -21.48 -15.52
N SER A 515 -41.45 -22.75 -15.77
CA SER A 515 -40.85 -23.47 -16.89
C SER A 515 -41.32 -22.91 -18.24
N PRO A 516 -40.57 -23.16 -19.33
CA PRO A 516 -41.16 -23.15 -20.67
C PRO A 516 -42.37 -24.07 -20.73
N VAL A 517 -43.33 -23.78 -21.62
CA VAL A 517 -44.41 -24.70 -21.93
C VAL A 517 -43.84 -25.89 -22.71
N ARG A 518 -44.09 -27.11 -22.25
CA ARG A 518 -43.62 -28.35 -22.87
C ARG A 518 -44.82 -29.10 -23.47
N GLU A 519 -44.77 -29.45 -24.75
CA GLU A 519 -45.78 -30.32 -25.39
C GLU A 519 -45.29 -31.78 -25.40
N TYR A 520 -46.14 -32.68 -24.90
CA TYR A 520 -45.97 -34.13 -24.94
C TYR A 520 -47.00 -34.70 -25.90
N LYS A 521 -46.57 -35.56 -26.82
CA LYS A 521 -47.44 -36.19 -27.81
C LYS A 521 -47.71 -37.64 -27.43
N ARG A 522 -48.97 -38.05 -27.54
CA ARG A 522 -49.37 -39.45 -27.52
C ARG A 522 -48.88 -40.09 -28.82
N GLN A 523 -48.20 -41.23 -28.69
CA GLN A 523 -47.73 -42.02 -29.82
C GLN A 523 -48.87 -42.86 -30.42
#